data_AF-A0A183DIW7-F1
#
_entry.id   AF-A0A183DIW7-F1
#
_cell.length_a   1.000
_cell.length_b   1.000
_cell.length_c   1.000
_cell.angle_alpha   90.00
_cell.angle_beta   90.00
_cell.angle_gamma   90.00
#
_symmetry.space_group_name_H-M   'P 1'
#
loop_
_entity.id
_entity.type
_entity.pdbx_description
1 polymer ?
#
loop_
_entity_poly.entity_id
_entity_poly.type
_entity_poly.pdbx_seq_one_letter_code
_entity_poly.pdbx_strand_id
1 'polypeptide(L)'
;IASLRCDFFFCRCSNASEADAWFESIHSCACALLTQALAQVNLMLGHNPQVRRMGWVAEQTPIENGLTTWRPMFAVLTLNDLLFYNSVPVLKSEWASPMITRPLIATR
;
A
#
# COMPACT_ATOMS: atom_id res chain seq x y z
N ILE A 1 -16.40 3.03 -4.89
CA ILE A 1 -15.15 3.41 -5.57
C ILE A 1 -14.49 4.48 -4.72
N ALA A 2 -13.55 4.10 -3.87
CA ALA A 2 -12.78 5.05 -3.06
C ALA A 2 -11.82 5.79 -4.01
N SER A 3 -12.19 7.00 -4.41
CA SER A 3 -11.26 7.91 -5.05
C SER A 3 -10.21 8.27 -4.00
N LEU A 4 -8.97 7.83 -4.17
CA LEU A 4 -7.84 8.38 -3.43
C LEU A 4 -7.64 9.80 -3.92
N ARG A 5 -8.38 10.73 -3.33
CA ARG A 5 -7.83 12.07 -3.18
C ARG A 5 -6.61 11.90 -2.30
N CYS A 6 -5.44 12.19 -2.86
CA CYS A 6 -4.28 12.52 -2.04
C CYS A 6 -4.62 13.83 -1.33
N ASP A 7 -5.40 13.76 -0.26
CA ASP A 7 -5.67 14.91 0.58
C ASP A 7 -4.34 15.22 1.28
N PHE A 8 -3.68 16.26 0.82
CA PHE A 8 -2.41 16.69 1.37
C PHE A 8 -2.68 17.40 2.69
N PHE A 9 -2.09 16.88 3.77
CA PHE A 9 -2.10 17.54 5.06
C PHE A 9 -0.78 18.30 5.24
N PHE A 10 -0.88 19.62 5.38
CA PHE A 10 0.25 20.48 5.73
C PHE A 10 0.12 20.91 7.19
N CYS A 11 1.09 20.52 8.02
CA CYS A 11 1.23 20.99 9.39
C CYS A 11 2.45 21.89 9.51
N ARG A 12 2.30 23.07 10.12
CA ARG A 12 3.43 23.90 10.52
C ARG A 12 3.69 23.68 12.00
N CYS A 13 4.95 23.38 12.34
CA CYS A 13 5.41 23.22 13.71
C CYS A 13 6.21 24.46 14.13
N SER A 14 6.31 24.69 15.44
CA SER A 14 6.98 25.86 16.01
C SER A 14 8.49 25.79 15.88
N ASN A 15 9.05 24.57 15.83
CA ASN A 15 10.46 24.29 15.63
C ASN A 15 10.66 22.89 15.01
N ALA A 16 11.90 22.56 14.66
CA ALA A 16 12.25 21.27 14.06
C ALA A 16 11.97 20.07 14.99
N SER A 17 12.27 20.20 16.29
CA SER A 17 12.05 19.12 17.25
C SER A 17 10.58 18.74 17.39
N GLU A 18 9.67 19.71 17.32
CA GLU A 18 8.24 19.46 17.33
C GLU A 18 7.79 18.77 16.03
N ALA A 19 8.36 19.15 14.88
CA ALA A 19 8.08 18.49 13.61
C ALA A 19 8.51 17.02 13.61
N ASP A 20 9.70 16.73 14.14
CA ASP A 20 10.21 15.38 14.29
C ASP A 20 9.32 14.55 15.23
N ALA A 21 8.92 15.13 16.37
CA ALA A 21 8.01 14.46 17.31
C ALA A 21 6.66 14.11 16.68
N TRP A 22 6.08 15.01 15.88
CA TRP A 22 4.86 14.74 15.12
C TRP A 22 5.05 13.65 14.07
N PHE A 23 6.14 13.73 13.29
CA PHE A 23 6.45 12.73 12.27
C PHE A 23 6.60 11.34 12.89
N GLU A 24 7.42 11.20 13.92
CA GLU A 24 7.66 9.93 14.61
C GLU A 24 6.39 9.35 15.22
N SER A 25 5.55 10.21 15.83
CA SER A 25 4.27 9.78 16.42
C SER A 25 3.32 9.22 15.36
N ILE A 26 3.18 9.91 14.22
CA ILE A 26 2.32 9.47 13.11
C ILE A 26 2.89 8.21 12.46
N HIS A 27 4.20 8.18 12.20
CA HIS A 27 4.89 7.06 11.58
C HIS A 27 4.75 5.79 12.43
N SER A 28 5.03 5.89 13.73
CA SER A 28 4.92 4.78 14.68
C SER A 28 3.49 4.25 14.76
N CYS A 29 2.50 5.14 14.84
CA CYS A 29 1.08 4.77 14.82
C CYS A 29 0.72 4.01 13.52
N ALA A 30 1.12 4.54 12.36
CA ALA A 30 0.87 3.90 11.07
C ALA A 30 1.55 2.52 10.97
N CYS A 31 2.77 2.38 11.47
CA CYS A 31 3.49 1.10 11.52
C CYS A 31 2.79 0.07 12.43
N ALA A 32 2.29 0.50 13.59
CA ALA A 32 1.55 -0.36 14.50
C ALA A 32 0.24 -0.86 13.86
N LEU A 33 -0.53 0.04 13.24
CA LEU A 33 -1.76 -0.30 12.53
C LEU A 33 -1.48 -1.23 11.34
N LEU A 34 -0.44 -0.98 10.55
CA LEU A 34 -0.06 -1.84 9.44
C LEU A 34 0.32 -3.25 9.94
N THR A 35 1.02 -3.36 11.06
CA THR A 35 1.37 -4.65 11.66
C THR A 35 0.13 -5.44 12.07
N GLN A 36 -0.84 -4.79 12.70
CA GLN A 36 -2.12 -5.41 13.07
C GLN A 36 -2.91 -5.84 11.82
N ALA A 37 -3.00 -4.98 10.82
CA ALA A 37 -3.69 -5.29 9.56
C ALA A 37 -3.04 -6.48 8.82
N LEU A 38 -1.70 -6.55 8.79
CA LEU A 38 -0.97 -7.68 8.21
C LEU A 38 -1.26 -8.98 8.95
N ALA A 39 -1.35 -8.97 10.28
CA ALA A 39 -1.69 -10.15 11.06
C ALA A 39 -3.11 -10.63 10.76
N GLN A 40 -4.09 -9.71 10.69
CA GLN A 40 -5.48 -10.03 10.36
C GLN A 40 -5.63 -10.60 8.94
N VAL A 41 -4.98 -9.99 7.96
CA VAL A 41 -4.98 -10.47 6.57
C VAL A 41 -4.36 -11.86 6.48
N ASN A 42 -3.19 -12.08 7.07
CA ASN A 42 -2.54 -13.39 7.02
C ASN A 42 -3.36 -14.48 7.72
N LEU A 43 -4.06 -14.15 8.81
CA LEU A 43 -4.99 -15.06 9.47
C LEU A 43 -6.17 -15.41 8.56
N MET A 44 -6.79 -14.42 7.92
CA MET A 44 -7.89 -14.63 6.95
C MET A 44 -7.46 -15.52 5.78
N LEU A 45 -6.26 -15.29 5.25
CA LEU A 45 -5.72 -16.03 4.13
C LEU A 45 -5.28 -17.45 4.51
N GLY A 46 -5.05 -17.73 5.80
CA GLY A 46 -4.47 -18.98 6.25
C GLY A 46 -2.99 -19.08 5.90
N HIS A 47 -2.28 -17.95 5.90
CA HIS A 47 -0.86 -17.82 5.55
C HIS A 47 -0.49 -18.24 4.11
N ASN A 48 -1.46 -18.34 3.21
CA ASN A 48 -1.22 -18.67 1.80
C ASN A 48 -2.12 -17.84 0.86
N PRO A 49 -1.57 -16.86 0.10
CA PRO A 49 -0.17 -16.43 0.13
C PRO A 49 0.17 -15.66 1.43
N GLN A 50 1.42 -15.75 1.88
CA GLN A 50 1.89 -14.96 3.03
C GLN A 50 2.17 -13.52 2.60
N VAL A 51 1.38 -12.58 3.11
CA VAL A 51 1.56 -11.15 2.86
C VAL A 51 2.65 -10.60 3.78
N ARG A 52 3.72 -10.05 3.18
CA ARG A 52 4.88 -9.48 3.88
C ARG A 52 4.75 -7.97 4.08
N ARG A 53 4.25 -7.27 3.06
CA ARG A 53 3.96 -5.82 3.08
C ARG A 53 2.74 -5.56 2.22
N MET A 54 2.02 -4.48 2.51
CA MET A 54 0.93 -4.00 1.69
C MET A 54 0.75 -2.49 1.86
N GLY A 55 0.21 -1.83 0.84
CA GLY A 55 0.00 -0.38 0.88
C GLY A 55 -0.42 0.19 -0.46
N TRP A 56 -0.75 1.47 -0.47
CA TRP A 56 -1.08 2.19 -1.70
C TRP A 56 0.19 2.63 -2.42
N VAL A 57 0.19 2.48 -3.74
CA VAL A 57 1.21 2.98 -4.66
C VAL A 57 0.53 3.78 -5.77
N ALA A 58 1.30 4.60 -6.48
CA ALA A 58 0.83 5.31 -7.65
C ALA A 58 1.50 4.73 -8.90
N GLU A 59 0.69 4.29 -9.85
CA GLU A 59 1.14 3.85 -11.16
C GLU A 59 1.08 5.02 -12.15
N GLN A 60 2.17 5.23 -12.90
CA GLN A 60 2.18 6.20 -13.99
C GLN A 60 1.61 5.55 -15.25
N THR A 61 0.49 6.07 -15.74
CA THR A 61 -0.17 5.58 -16.96
C THR A 61 -0.10 6.65 -18.06
N PRO A 62 0.31 6.31 -19.29
CA PRO A 62 0.26 7.24 -20.41
C PRO A 62 -1.20 7.54 -20.81
N ILE A 63 -1.46 8.79 -21.18
CA ILE A 63 -2.74 9.27 -21.73
C ILE A 63 -2.51 9.57 -23.23
N GLU A 64 -3.57 9.48 -24.04
CA GLU A 64 -3.55 9.60 -25.51
C GLU A 64 -2.99 10.92 -26.09
N ASN A 65 -2.51 11.86 -25.27
CA ASN A 65 -1.93 13.14 -25.70
C ASN A 65 -0.47 13.33 -25.24
N GLY A 66 0.24 12.25 -24.91
CA GLY A 66 1.62 12.30 -24.40
C GLY A 66 1.74 12.78 -22.95
N LEU A 67 0.62 13.07 -22.29
CA LEU A 67 0.56 13.35 -20.86
C LEU A 67 0.57 12.05 -20.05
N THR A 68 1.05 12.11 -18.82
CA THR A 68 0.98 10.98 -17.89
C THR A 68 0.03 11.30 -16.75
N THR A 69 -0.74 10.30 -16.32
CA THR A 69 -1.58 10.37 -15.13
C THR A 69 -1.05 9.41 -14.07
N TRP A 70 -1.27 9.75 -12.81
CA TRP A 70 -0.94 8.89 -11.68
C TRP A 70 -2.22 8.23 -11.18
N ARG A 71 -2.30 6.91 -11.34
CA ARG A 71 -3.41 6.10 -10.89
C ARG A 71 -3.05 5.42 -9.57
N PRO A 72 -3.83 5.59 -8.50
CA PRO A 72 -3.60 4.86 -7.27
C PRO A 72 -3.93 3.37 -7.44
N MET A 73 -3.08 2.51 -6.90
CA MET A 73 -3.22 1.06 -6.91
C MET A 73 -2.86 0.52 -5.52
N PHE A 74 -3.56 -0.51 -5.04
CA PHE A 74 -3.18 -1.19 -3.80
C PHE A 74 -2.20 -2.32 -4.14
N ALA A 75 -0.98 -2.24 -3.61
CA ALA A 75 0.07 -3.22 -3.84
C ALA A 75 0.27 -4.11 -2.62
N VAL A 76 0.57 -5.38 -2.88
CA VAL A 76 0.81 -6.41 -1.88
C VAL A 76 2.08 -7.16 -2.25
N LEU A 77 3.03 -7.20 -1.32
CA LEU A 77 4.26 -7.97 -1.44
C LEU A 77 4.08 -9.31 -0.70
N THR A 78 4.27 -10.41 -1.43
CA THR A 78 4.31 -11.76 -0.87
C THR A 78 5.74 -12.29 -0.87
N LEU A 79 5.93 -13.59 -0.61
CA LEU A 79 7.25 -14.22 -0.71
C LEU A 79 7.77 -14.25 -2.16
N ASN A 80 6.87 -14.47 -3.12
CA ASN A 80 7.24 -14.78 -4.49
C ASN A 80 6.75 -13.72 -5.49
N ASP A 81 5.73 -12.95 -5.13
CA ASP A 81 5.02 -12.07 -6.06
C ASP A 81 4.73 -10.70 -5.45
N LEU A 82 4.76 -9.68 -6.32
CA LEU A 82 4.15 -8.38 -6.13
C LEU A 82 2.79 -8.37 -6.84
N LEU A 83 1.73 -8.19 -6.07
CA LEU A 83 0.33 -8.21 -6.53
C LEU A 83 -0.24 -6.80 -6.50
N PHE A 84 -1.09 -6.47 -7.48
CA PHE A 84 -1.77 -5.18 -7.55
C PHE A 84 -3.29 -5.35 -7.66
N TYR A 85 -4.01 -4.49 -6.93
CA TYR A 85 -5.47 -4.43 -6.89
C TYR A 85 -5.93 -2.98 -7.09
N ASN A 86 -7.13 -2.80 -7.64
CA ASN A 86 -7.74 -1.45 -7.77
C ASN A 86 -8.13 -0.83 -6.43
N SER A 87 -8.34 -1.68 -5.41
CA SER A 87 -8.74 -1.30 -4.07
C SER A 87 -8.23 -2.31 -3.06
N VAL A 88 -8.26 -1.97 -1.78
CA VAL A 88 -7.95 -2.91 -0.69
C VAL A 88 -8.92 -4.09 -0.75
N PRO A 89 -8.45 -5.34 -0.92
CA PRO A 89 -9.32 -6.52 -0.90
C PRO A 89 -9.85 -6.77 0.52
N VAL A 90 -11.16 -6.97 0.63
CA VAL A 90 -11.86 -7.21 1.90
C VAL A 90 -12.16 -8.70 2.07
N LEU A 91 -12.50 -9.39 0.98
CA LEU A 91 -12.86 -10.81 1.00
C LEU A 91 -11.70 -11.68 0.54
N LYS A 92 -11.60 -12.90 1.11
CA LYS A 92 -10.59 -13.88 0.71
C LYS A 92 -10.61 -14.19 -0.80
N SER A 93 -11.79 -14.17 -1.43
CA SER A 93 -11.93 -14.35 -2.88
C SER A 93 -11.29 -13.23 -3.69
N GLU A 94 -11.36 -11.98 -3.21
CA GLU A 94 -10.76 -10.83 -3.88
C GLU A 94 -9.24 -10.89 -3.81
N TRP A 95 -8.68 -11.34 -2.67
CA TRP A 95 -7.25 -11.61 -2.53
C TRP A 95 -6.74 -12.64 -3.55
N ALA A 96 -7.56 -13.62 -3.91
CA ALA A 96 -7.22 -14.65 -4.90
C ALA A 96 -7.25 -14.15 -6.35
N SER A 97 -7.76 -12.94 -6.61
CA SER A 97 -7.92 -12.36 -7.94
C SER A 97 -7.22 -11.00 -8.09
N PRO A 98 -5.89 -10.94 -8.01
CA PRO A 98 -5.14 -9.71 -8.28
C PRO A 98 -5.33 -9.27 -9.74
N MET A 99 -5.32 -7.96 -9.98
CA MET A 99 -5.36 -7.41 -11.34
C MET A 99 -4.04 -7.66 -12.07
N ILE A 100 -2.92 -7.48 -11.37
CA ILE A 100 -1.58 -7.69 -11.91
C ILE A 100 -0.78 -8.52 -10.92
N THR A 101 -0.13 -9.56 -11.42
CA THR A 101 0.85 -10.36 -10.68
C THR A 101 2.22 -10.19 -11.32
N ARG A 102 3.23 -9.89 -10.52
CA ARG A 102 4.63 -9.74 -10.95
C ARG A 102 5.51 -10.63 -10.06
N PRO A 103 6.17 -11.66 -10.60
CA PRO A 103 7.08 -12.47 -9.81
C PRO A 103 8.27 -11.63 -9.36
N LEU A 104 8.68 -11.81 -8.11
CA LEU A 104 9.89 -11.22 -7.56
C LEU A 104 11.08 -11.97 -8.15
N ILE A 105 11.87 -11.26 -8.94
CA ILE A 105 13.14 -11.78 -9.43
C ILE A 105 14.11 -11.67 -8.26
N ALA A 106 14.46 -12.80 -7.64
CA ALA A 106 15.62 -12.85 -6.77
C ALA A 106 16.85 -12.62 -7.66
N THR A 107 17.36 -11.39 -7.70
CA THR A 107 18.73 -11.16 -8.17
C THR A 107 19.64 -11.88 -7.17
N ARG A 108 20.13 -13.06 -7.58
CA ARG A 108 21.12 -13.85 -6.86
C ARG A 108 22.44 -13.09 -6.75
#